data_AF-A0A1H9NNX1-F1
#
_entry.id   AF-A0A1H9NNX1-F1
#
_cell.length_a   1.000
_cell.length_b   1.000
_cell.length_c   1.000
_cell.angle_alpha   90.00
_cell.angle_beta   90.00
_cell.angle_gamma   90.00
#
_symmetry.space_group_name_H-M   'P 1'
#
loop_
_entity.id
_entity.type
_entity.pdbx_description
1 polymer ?
#
loop_
_entity_poly.entity_id
_entity_poly.type
_entity_poly.pdbx_seq_one_letter_code
_entity_poly.pdbx_strand_id
1 'polypeptide(L)'
;MSSVISATTGTVMGAASHHGQGTKRVGSFLSAAESLLASASAHLGEGKCDLALEDAYRAALRVAGAVNASSPVIARRKRLPTSAWDKLSLTGEVGKGWAVQFKRYSALRGRVASGIVEHPPRADVVALLDLAYAFYDDAVFGPDGAAVA
;
A
#
# COMPACT_ATOMS: atom_id res chain seq x y z
N MET A 1 -30.58 -21.89 -51.20
CA MET A 1 -29.16 -21.51 -51.11
C MET A 1 -28.70 -21.77 -49.70
N SER A 2 -27.80 -22.74 -49.55
CA SER A 2 -27.23 -23.24 -48.31
C SER A 2 -26.33 -22.20 -47.64
N SER A 3 -26.46 -22.03 -46.33
CA SER A 3 -25.34 -21.58 -45.50
C SER A 3 -25.17 -22.54 -44.34
N VAL A 4 -24.12 -23.33 -44.47
CA VAL A 4 -23.45 -24.05 -43.41
C VAL A 4 -22.47 -23.07 -42.79
N ILE A 5 -22.45 -22.91 -41.47
CA ILE A 5 -21.21 -22.72 -40.69
C ILE A 5 -21.43 -23.35 -39.32
N SER A 6 -20.39 -24.09 -38.94
CA SER A 6 -20.28 -24.99 -37.81
C SER A 6 -19.91 -24.29 -36.50
N ALA A 7 -20.07 -25.08 -35.44
CA ALA A 7 -19.59 -24.98 -34.06
C ALA A 7 -18.47 -24.00 -33.71
N THR A 8 -18.65 -23.31 -32.58
CA THR A 8 -17.65 -23.38 -31.49
C THR A 8 -18.42 -23.40 -30.16
N THR A 9 -18.44 -24.58 -29.57
CA THR A 9 -18.88 -24.85 -28.20
C THR A 9 -18.00 -24.09 -27.22
N GLY A 10 -18.63 -23.72 -26.10
CA GLY A 10 -18.13 -22.72 -25.17
C GLY A 10 -16.84 -23.08 -24.46
N THR A 11 -16.17 -22.03 -24.00
CA THR A 11 -15.96 -21.78 -22.57
C THR A 11 -15.49 -20.33 -22.47
N VAL A 12 -16.42 -19.40 -22.21
CA VAL A 12 -16.05 -18.07 -21.71
C VAL A 12 -15.54 -18.28 -20.30
N MET A 13 -14.24 -18.50 -20.20
CA MET A 13 -13.53 -18.60 -18.94
C MET A 13 -13.57 -17.23 -18.28
N GLY A 14 -14.49 -17.10 -17.32
CA GLY A 14 -14.49 -16.10 -16.25
C GLY A 14 -14.26 -14.67 -16.71
N ALA A 15 -15.34 -13.97 -17.01
CA ALA A 15 -15.39 -12.54 -16.71
C ALA A 15 -15.20 -12.38 -15.20
N ALA A 16 -13.94 -12.41 -14.73
CA ALA A 16 -13.57 -11.99 -13.40
C ALA A 16 -14.07 -10.55 -13.30
N SER A 17 -15.21 -10.39 -12.64
CA SER A 17 -15.86 -9.10 -12.48
C SER A 17 -14.79 -8.11 -12.03
N HIS A 18 -14.72 -6.92 -12.62
CA HIS A 18 -13.75 -5.89 -12.22
C HIS A 18 -13.72 -5.69 -10.69
N HIS A 19 -14.85 -5.96 -10.02
CA HIS A 19 -14.99 -6.02 -8.58
C HIS A 19 -14.07 -7.07 -7.90
N GLY A 20 -14.06 -8.33 -8.37
CA GLY A 20 -13.24 -9.40 -7.80
C GLY A 20 -11.73 -9.23 -8.04
N GLN A 21 -11.34 -8.56 -9.13
CA GLN A 21 -9.92 -8.23 -9.38
C GLN A 21 -9.44 -7.08 -8.47
N GLY A 22 -10.31 -6.13 -8.13
CA GLY A 22 -10.03 -5.05 -7.18
C GLY A 22 -9.71 -5.60 -5.79
N THR A 23 -10.57 -6.48 -5.26
CA THR A 23 -10.41 -7.11 -3.94
C THR A 23 -9.14 -7.94 -3.84
N LYS A 24 -8.82 -8.75 -4.88
CA LYS A 24 -7.56 -9.52 -4.92
C LYS A 24 -6.32 -8.63 -4.87
N ARG A 25 -6.35 -7.51 -5.60
CA ARG A 25 -5.24 -6.55 -5.63
C ARG A 25 -5.06 -5.87 -4.27
N VAL A 26 -6.14 -5.43 -3.64
CA VAL A 26 -6.12 -4.86 -2.28
C VAL A 26 -5.54 -5.86 -1.28
N GLY A 27 -6.03 -7.10 -1.27
CA GLY A 27 -5.53 -8.15 -0.39
C GLY A 27 -4.02 -8.43 -0.59
N SER A 28 -3.54 -8.46 -1.84
CA SER A 28 -2.11 -8.64 -2.11
C SER A 28 -1.23 -7.50 -1.58
N PHE A 29 -1.74 -6.26 -1.56
CA PHE A 29 -1.03 -5.14 -0.97
C PHE A 29 -0.97 -5.25 0.55
N LEU A 30 -2.08 -5.59 1.20
CA LEU A 30 -2.16 -5.72 2.66
C LEU A 30 -1.31 -6.89 3.17
N SER A 31 -1.35 -8.05 2.52
CA SER A 31 -0.49 -9.20 2.87
C SER A 31 1.00 -8.86 2.74
N ALA A 32 1.38 -8.11 1.69
CA ALA A 32 2.75 -7.66 1.54
C ALA A 32 3.15 -6.62 2.60
N ALA A 33 2.23 -5.74 3.01
CA ALA A 33 2.45 -4.76 4.08
C ALA A 33 2.70 -5.47 5.42
N GLU A 34 1.86 -6.45 5.76
CA GLU A 34 1.98 -7.24 7.00
C GLU A 34 3.34 -7.96 7.08
N SER A 35 3.75 -8.60 5.98
CA SER A 35 5.06 -9.27 5.91
C SER A 35 6.22 -8.29 6.14
N LEU A 36 6.13 -7.08 5.56
CA LEU A 36 7.13 -6.04 5.73
C LEU A 36 7.14 -5.46 7.15
N LEU A 37 5.99 -5.30 7.81
CA LEU A 37 5.90 -4.86 9.21
C LEU A 37 6.54 -5.86 10.16
N ALA A 38 6.32 -7.16 9.92
CA ALA A 38 6.96 -8.23 10.67
C ALA A 38 8.49 -8.20 10.49
N SER A 39 8.99 -8.05 9.26
CA SER A 39 10.42 -7.89 8.98
C SER A 39 11.01 -6.63 9.62
N ALA A 40 10.31 -5.49 9.54
CA ALA A 40 10.76 -4.24 10.15
C ALA A 40 10.90 -4.36 11.67
N SER A 41 9.94 -5.03 12.31
CA SER A 41 9.97 -5.27 13.77
C SER A 41 11.13 -6.18 14.17
N ALA A 42 11.39 -7.25 13.40
CA ALA A 42 12.53 -8.13 13.61
C ALA A 42 13.86 -7.38 13.45
N HIS A 43 14.03 -6.63 12.36
CA HIS A 43 15.22 -5.81 12.11
C HIS A 43 15.46 -4.78 13.22
N LEU A 44 14.41 -4.13 13.73
CA LEU A 44 14.51 -3.18 14.84
C LEU A 44 14.94 -3.86 16.15
N GLY A 45 14.43 -5.07 16.41
CA GLY A 45 14.84 -5.92 17.54
C GLY A 45 16.31 -6.30 17.47
N GLU A 46 16.83 -6.56 16.27
CA GLU A 46 18.25 -6.85 16.00
C GLU A 46 19.15 -5.60 15.93
N GLY A 47 18.57 -4.39 16.05
CA GLY A 47 19.31 -3.13 15.97
C GLY A 47 19.65 -2.67 14.54
N LYS A 48 19.17 -3.38 13.51
CA LYS A 48 19.33 -3.07 12.08
C LYS A 48 18.37 -1.95 11.66
N CYS A 49 18.64 -0.74 12.15
CA CYS A 49 17.74 0.42 12.05
C CYS A 49 17.52 0.89 10.61
N ASP A 50 18.52 0.75 9.74
CA ASP A 50 18.46 1.03 8.31
C ASP A 50 17.46 0.12 7.58
N LEU A 51 17.56 -1.19 7.79
CA LEU A 51 16.64 -2.17 7.20
C LEU A 51 15.22 -2.02 7.76
N ALA A 52 15.10 -1.80 9.07
CA ALA A 52 13.82 -1.56 9.72
C ALA A 52 13.11 -0.31 9.16
N LEU A 53 13.85 0.78 8.93
CA LEU A 53 13.30 1.99 8.33
C LEU A 53 12.81 1.75 6.91
N GLU A 54 13.60 1.03 6.09
CA GLU A 54 13.25 0.73 4.71
C GLU A 54 12.01 -0.17 4.63
N ASP A 55 11.95 -1.23 5.43
CA ASP A 55 10.81 -2.15 5.44
C ASP A 55 9.53 -1.47 5.98
N ALA A 56 9.62 -0.66 7.04
CA ALA A 56 8.48 0.10 7.55
C ALA A 56 7.94 1.09 6.50
N TYR A 57 8.84 1.79 5.80
CA TYR A 57 8.42 2.72 4.74
C TYR A 57 7.80 2.00 3.54
N ARG A 58 8.37 0.85 3.14
CA ARG A 58 7.80 0.00 2.08
C ARG A 58 6.44 -0.56 2.48
N ALA A 59 6.26 -0.96 3.74
CA ALA A 59 4.97 -1.41 4.25
C ALA A 59 3.91 -0.32 4.08
N ALA A 60 4.22 0.90 4.52
CA ALA A 60 3.32 2.04 4.38
C ALA A 60 2.97 2.34 2.90
N LEU A 61 3.93 2.20 1.97
CA LEU A 61 3.65 2.32 0.54
C LEU A 61 2.71 1.24 0.01
N ARG A 62 2.78 0.02 0.56
CA ARG A 62 1.84 -1.07 0.22
C ARG A 62 0.45 -0.78 0.75
N VAL A 63 0.32 -0.31 1.98
CA VAL A 63 -0.96 0.15 2.54
C VAL A 63 -1.55 1.29 1.69
N ALA A 64 -0.76 2.29 1.33
CA ALA A 64 -1.21 3.35 0.42
C ALA A 64 -1.64 2.81 -0.96
N GLY A 65 -0.97 1.78 -1.46
CA GLY A 65 -1.35 1.06 -2.67
C GLY A 65 -2.74 0.41 -2.55
N ALA A 66 -3.02 -0.22 -1.41
CA ALA A 66 -4.33 -0.80 -1.10
C ALA A 66 -5.43 0.26 -1.07
N VAL A 67 -5.24 1.35 -0.31
CA VAL A 67 -6.20 2.45 -0.20
C VAL A 67 -6.44 3.15 -1.54
N ASN A 68 -5.38 3.38 -2.32
CA ASN A 68 -5.51 3.98 -3.65
C ASN A 68 -6.23 3.04 -4.63
N ALA A 69 -6.04 1.73 -4.51
CA ALA A 69 -6.70 0.74 -5.37
C ALA A 69 -8.20 0.56 -5.06
N SER A 70 -8.60 0.78 -3.80
CA SER A 70 -10.01 0.75 -3.38
C SER A 70 -10.73 2.09 -3.62
N SER A 71 -10.01 3.19 -3.82
CA SER A 71 -10.61 4.52 -3.97
C SER A 71 -11.33 4.74 -5.32
N PRO A 72 -12.65 5.05 -5.31
CA PRO A 72 -13.38 5.42 -6.52
C PRO A 72 -12.90 6.73 -7.14
N VAL A 73 -12.39 7.66 -6.30
CA VAL A 73 -11.86 8.96 -6.74
C VAL A 73 -10.63 8.76 -7.61
N ILE A 74 -9.73 7.85 -7.22
CA ILE A 74 -8.54 7.50 -7.99
C ILE A 74 -8.91 6.78 -9.28
N ALA A 75 -9.80 5.79 -9.20
CA ALA A 75 -10.19 4.98 -10.36
C ALA A 75 -10.84 5.81 -11.49
N ARG A 76 -11.57 6.88 -11.15
CA ARG A 76 -12.29 7.72 -12.11
C ARG A 76 -11.44 8.86 -12.70
N ARG A 77 -10.23 9.10 -12.21
CA ARG A 77 -9.44 10.28 -12.58
C ARG A 77 -8.59 10.03 -13.83
N LYS A 78 -8.71 10.90 -14.83
CA LYS A 78 -7.95 10.82 -16.10
C LYS A 78 -6.45 11.13 -15.94
N ARG A 79 -6.08 11.97 -14.99
CA ARG A 79 -4.67 12.34 -14.69
C ARG A 79 -4.41 12.16 -13.21
N LEU A 80 -3.43 11.32 -12.88
CA LEU A 80 -3.02 11.03 -11.52
C LEU A 80 -1.59 11.52 -11.28
N PRO A 81 -1.28 12.00 -10.06
CA PRO A 81 0.10 12.21 -9.64
C PRO A 81 0.91 10.91 -9.74
N THR A 82 2.24 10.99 -9.86
CA THR A 82 3.10 9.80 -9.87
C THR A 82 3.30 9.23 -8.46
N SER A 83 3.46 10.10 -7.47
CA SER A 83 3.69 9.74 -6.07
C SER A 83 2.49 9.03 -5.44
N ALA A 84 2.75 7.94 -4.73
CA ALA A 84 1.73 7.20 -3.98
C ALA A 84 1.07 8.07 -2.90
N TRP A 85 1.84 8.95 -2.25
CA TRP A 85 1.33 9.88 -1.23
C TRP A 85 0.48 10.99 -1.82
N ASP A 86 0.82 11.47 -3.02
CA ASP A 86 0.01 12.46 -3.71
C ASP A 86 -1.32 11.87 -4.17
N LYS A 87 -1.33 10.59 -4.60
CA LYS A 87 -2.58 9.86 -4.85
C LYS A 87 -3.38 9.68 -3.56
N LEU A 88 -2.74 9.23 -2.48
CA LEU A 88 -3.40 9.03 -1.19
C LEU A 88 -4.05 10.32 -0.66
N SER A 89 -3.43 11.46 -0.91
CA SER A 89 -4.00 12.76 -0.51
C SER A 89 -5.33 13.10 -1.19
N LEU A 90 -5.72 12.38 -2.25
CA LEU A 90 -6.97 12.57 -2.98
C LEU A 90 -8.11 11.70 -2.45
N THR A 91 -7.84 10.75 -1.55
CA THR A 91 -8.84 9.77 -1.08
C THR A 91 -9.71 10.30 0.06
N GLY A 92 -9.42 11.51 0.57
CA GLY A 92 -10.16 12.18 1.64
C GLY A 92 -9.23 12.80 2.68
N GLU A 93 -9.80 13.40 3.74
CA GLU A 93 -9.02 14.05 4.80
C GLU A 93 -8.13 13.05 5.57
N VAL A 94 -8.61 11.83 5.83
CA VAL A 94 -7.82 10.76 6.48
C VAL A 94 -6.59 10.41 5.63
N GLY A 95 -6.78 10.12 4.33
CA GLY A 95 -5.68 9.82 3.41
C GLY A 95 -4.68 10.97 3.27
N LYS A 96 -5.15 12.21 3.27
CA LYS A 96 -4.30 13.41 3.28
C LYS A 96 -3.49 13.52 4.57
N GLY A 97 -4.09 13.22 5.73
CA GLY A 97 -3.40 13.14 7.02
C GLY A 97 -2.24 12.16 6.98
N TRP A 98 -2.49 10.91 6.55
CA TRP A 98 -1.45 9.90 6.38
C TRP A 98 -0.35 10.32 5.42
N ALA A 99 -0.73 10.86 4.25
CA ALA A 99 0.23 11.31 3.24
C ALA A 99 1.18 12.39 3.78
N VAL A 100 0.68 13.34 4.59
CA VAL A 100 1.51 14.38 5.21
C VAL A 100 2.51 13.76 6.19
N GLN A 101 2.08 12.79 7.01
CA GLN A 101 2.97 12.15 7.99
C GLN A 101 4.09 11.35 7.29
N PHE A 102 3.76 10.49 6.32
CA PHE A 102 4.76 9.65 5.65
C PHE A 102 5.71 10.43 4.74
N LYS A 103 5.25 11.52 4.12
CA LYS A 103 6.13 12.37 3.28
C LYS A 103 7.35 12.88 4.04
N ARG A 104 7.22 13.15 5.36
CA ARG A 104 8.31 13.64 6.23
C ARG A 104 9.50 12.68 6.25
N TYR A 105 9.25 11.38 6.11
CA TYR A 105 10.29 10.34 6.13
C TYR A 105 10.97 10.11 4.78
N SER A 106 10.45 10.67 3.68
CA SER A 106 10.99 10.44 2.33
C SER A 106 12.46 10.86 2.20
N ALA A 107 12.82 11.99 2.82
CA ALA A 107 14.19 12.51 2.78
C ALA A 107 15.15 11.63 3.58
N LEU A 108 14.75 11.20 4.79
CA LEU A 108 15.55 10.30 5.61
C LEU A 108 15.75 8.96 4.89
N ARG A 109 14.68 8.34 4.39
CA ARG A 109 14.75 7.10 3.62
C ARG A 109 15.65 7.24 2.38
N GLY A 110 15.56 8.36 1.66
CA GLY A 110 16.44 8.62 0.50
C GLY A 110 17.92 8.64 0.86
N ARG A 111 18.27 9.23 2.01
CA ARG A 111 19.65 9.28 2.51
C ARG A 111 20.13 7.92 3.03
N VAL A 112 19.27 7.13 3.65
CA VAL A 112 19.58 5.75 4.07
C VAL A 112 19.83 4.89 2.84
N ALA A 113 18.93 4.93 1.85
CA ALA A 113 19.06 4.16 0.61
C ALA A 113 20.31 4.52 -0.21
N SER A 114 20.80 5.76 -0.14
CA SER A 114 22.04 6.18 -0.80
C SER A 114 23.30 5.95 0.03
N GLY A 115 23.20 5.36 1.23
CA GLY A 115 24.32 5.15 2.15
C GLY A 115 24.86 6.43 2.80
N ILE A 116 24.17 7.57 2.67
CA ILE A 116 24.58 8.84 3.31
C ILE A 116 24.29 8.80 4.82
N VAL A 117 23.23 8.09 5.21
CA VAL A 117 22.89 7.83 6.61
C VAL A 117 22.92 6.31 6.81
N GLU A 118 24.03 5.81 7.36
CA GLU A 118 24.20 4.37 7.62
C GLU A 118 23.42 3.92 8.87
N HIS A 119 23.29 4.81 9.85
CA HIS A 119 22.62 4.53 11.12
C HIS A 119 21.54 5.58 11.38
N PRO A 120 20.30 5.40 10.86
CA PRO A 120 19.21 6.30 11.18
C PRO A 120 18.90 6.27 12.69
N PRO A 121 18.49 7.39 13.30
CA PRO A 121 18.16 7.42 14.73
C PRO A 121 17.06 6.42 15.06
N ARG A 122 17.32 5.54 16.03
CA ARG A 122 16.36 4.49 16.43
C ARG A 122 14.98 5.06 16.77
N ALA A 123 14.92 6.25 17.38
CA ALA A 123 13.66 6.92 17.70
C ALA A 123 12.82 7.25 16.46
N ASP A 124 13.46 7.70 15.37
CA ASP A 124 12.77 7.99 14.11
C ASP A 124 12.27 6.70 13.44
N VAL A 125 13.04 5.61 13.56
CA VAL A 125 12.65 4.29 13.03
C VAL A 125 11.45 3.72 13.79
N VAL A 126 11.47 3.82 15.13
CA VAL A 126 10.34 3.43 15.99
C VAL A 126 9.11 4.25 15.62
N ALA A 127 9.23 5.57 15.53
CA ALA A 127 8.10 6.45 15.18
C ALA A 127 7.53 6.14 13.78
N LEU A 128 8.38 5.82 12.79
CA LEU A 128 7.92 5.40 11.48
C LEU A 128 7.21 4.03 11.51
N LEU A 129 7.75 3.08 12.28
CA LEU A 129 7.16 1.74 12.40
C LEU A 129 5.79 1.81 13.08
N ASP A 130 5.66 2.55 14.17
CA ASP A 130 4.40 2.78 14.87
C ASP A 130 3.38 3.46 13.95
N LEU A 131 3.81 4.46 13.17
CA LEU A 131 2.97 5.12 12.18
C LEU A 131 2.52 4.16 11.07
N ALA A 132 3.39 3.25 10.62
CA ALA A 132 3.07 2.24 9.61
C ALA A 132 2.06 1.20 10.13
N TYR A 133 2.19 0.76 11.38
CA TYR A 133 1.18 -0.09 12.04
C TYR A 133 -0.17 0.63 12.14
N ALA A 134 -0.19 1.86 12.65
CA ALA A 134 -1.42 2.62 12.78
C ALA A 134 -2.12 2.83 11.42
N PHE A 135 -1.36 3.06 10.35
CA PHE A 135 -1.93 3.17 9.01
C PHE A 135 -2.44 1.83 8.46
N TYR A 136 -1.73 0.73 8.74
CA TYR A 136 -2.18 -0.62 8.38
C TYR A 136 -3.50 -0.95 9.09
N ASP A 137 -3.59 -0.70 10.39
CA ASP A 137 -4.79 -0.94 11.18
C ASP A 137 -5.98 -0.10 10.67
N ASP A 138 -5.77 1.19 10.39
CA ASP A 138 -6.78 2.06 9.77
C ASP A 138 -7.25 1.53 8.41
N ALA A 139 -6.34 0.97 7.60
CA ALA A 139 -6.70 0.42 6.29
C ALA A 139 -7.43 -0.93 6.36
N VAL A 140 -7.18 -1.75 7.38
CA VAL A 140 -7.80 -3.07 7.55
C VAL A 140 -9.13 -2.97 8.31
N PHE A 141 -9.17 -2.15 9.36
CA PHE A 141 -10.32 -2.06 10.27
C PHE A 141 -11.10 -0.75 10.12
N GLY A 142 -10.68 0.17 9.25
CA GLY A 142 -11.29 1.49 9.14
C GLY A 142 -10.98 2.41 10.34
N PRO A 143 -11.38 3.68 10.26
CA PRO A 143 -11.03 4.70 11.27
C PRO A 143 -11.65 4.45 12.66
N ASP A 144 -12.61 3.53 12.78
CA ASP A 144 -13.32 3.18 14.02
C ASP A 144 -13.16 1.70 14.43
N GLY A 145 -12.32 0.91 13.76
CA GLY A 145 -12.11 -0.51 14.09
C GLY A 145 -13.19 -1.47 13.57
N ALA A 146 -14.12 -1.00 12.72
CA ALA A 146 -15.11 -1.84 12.03
C ALA A 146 -14.53 -2.43 10.73
N ALA A 147 -14.12 -3.70 10.80
CA ALA A 147 -13.62 -4.48 9.67
C ALA A 147 -14.45 -4.27 8.39
N VAL A 148 -13.77 -3.87 7.31
CA VAL A 148 -14.34 -3.85 5.96
C VAL A 148 -14.39 -5.27 5.42
N ALA A 149 -15.57 -5.89 5.56
CA ALA A 149 -15.92 -7.19 4.98
C ALA A 149 -16.24 -7.10 3.48
#